data_AF-A0A538AAU6-F1
#
_entry.id   AF-A0A538AAU6-F1
#
_cell.length_a   1.000
_cell.length_b   1.000
_cell.length_c   1.000
_cell.angle_alpha   90.00
_cell.angle_beta   90.00
_cell.angle_gamma   90.00
#
_symmetry.space_group_name_H-M   'P 1'
#
loop_
_entity.id
_entity.type
_entity.pdbx_description
1 polymer ?
#
loop_
_entity_poly.entity_id
_entity_poly.type
_entity_poly.pdbx_seq_one_letter_code
_entity_poly.pdbx_strand_id
1 'polypeptide(L)'
;MYLLDGRVDAAAKSTERALTLAGKRGQQAEVAVAYRLLADIALYRDRADLQSAKSHYEAAVELGGRLGIRPLVARCHLGLGRLYGRAGPATLAIETLRMAVAMTSDMGMSYWKDLAEDEANKLITGT
;
A
#
# COMPACT_ATOMS: atom_id res chain seq x y z
N MET A 1 9.58 23.73 -2.93
CA MET A 1 8.75 22.53 -3.06
C MET A 1 9.08 21.66 -4.29
N TYR A 2 9.49 22.24 -5.44
CA TYR A 2 9.80 21.53 -6.69
C TYR A 2 10.75 20.31 -6.64
N LEU A 3 11.69 20.26 -5.70
CA LEU A 3 12.70 19.19 -5.64
C LEU A 3 12.14 17.87 -5.09
N LEU A 4 11.06 17.93 -4.30
CA LEU A 4 10.36 16.73 -3.81
C LEU A 4 9.46 16.17 -4.89
N ASP A 5 8.70 17.03 -5.60
CA ASP A 5 7.85 16.61 -6.73
C ASP A 5 8.67 15.95 -7.84
N GLY A 6 9.83 16.51 -8.20
CA GLY A 6 10.70 15.90 -9.22
C GLY A 6 11.22 14.51 -8.82
N ARG A 7 11.42 14.24 -7.53
CA ARG A 7 11.84 12.92 -7.04
C ARG A 7 10.68 11.92 -6.99
N VAL A 8 9.48 12.36 -6.65
CA VAL A 8 8.27 11.52 -6.64
C VAL A 8 7.89 11.10 -8.05
N ASP A 9 7.91 12.04 -9.01
CA ASP A 9 7.63 11.73 -10.42
C ASP A 9 8.71 10.82 -11.04
N ALA A 10 9.98 11.00 -10.66
CA ALA A 10 11.06 10.10 -11.08
C ALA A 10 10.90 8.69 -10.49
N ALA A 11 10.47 8.58 -9.24
CA ALA A 11 10.20 7.30 -8.58
C ALA A 11 9.01 6.57 -9.25
N ALA A 12 7.92 7.29 -9.57
CA ALA A 12 6.77 6.74 -10.30
C ALA A 12 7.20 6.18 -11.66
N LYS A 13 7.88 6.99 -12.48
CA LYS A 13 8.37 6.57 -13.81
C LYS A 13 9.35 5.40 -13.75
N SER A 14 10.16 5.31 -12.71
CA SER A 14 11.10 4.20 -12.54
C SER A 14 10.37 2.92 -12.15
N THR A 15 9.34 3.03 -11.30
CA THR A 15 8.51 1.90 -10.86
C THR A 15 7.61 1.39 -12.00
N GLU A 16 7.03 2.26 -12.82
CA GLU A 16 6.27 1.87 -14.02
C GLU A 16 7.13 1.14 -15.06
N ARG A 17 8.37 1.62 -15.25
CA ARG A 17 9.35 0.96 -16.12
C ARG A 17 9.73 -0.42 -15.58
N ALA A 18 9.95 -0.53 -14.27
CA ALA A 18 10.21 -1.81 -13.61
C ALA A 18 9.02 -2.77 -13.75
N LEU A 19 7.79 -2.29 -13.55
CA LEU A 19 6.55 -3.06 -13.73
C LEU A 19 6.43 -3.61 -15.15
N THR A 20 6.67 -2.76 -16.16
CA THR A 20 6.61 -3.16 -17.58
C THR A 20 7.67 -4.22 -17.89
N LEU A 21 8.88 -4.06 -17.37
CA LEU A 21 9.98 -4.99 -17.60
C LEU A 21 9.76 -6.34 -16.89
N ALA A 22 9.37 -6.30 -15.62
CA ALA A 22 9.07 -7.49 -14.81
C ALA A 22 7.89 -8.27 -15.39
N GLY A 23 6.86 -7.58 -15.87
CA GLY A 23 5.74 -8.19 -16.59
C GLY A 23 6.18 -8.94 -17.84
N LYS A 24 7.05 -8.33 -18.67
CA LYS A 24 7.63 -8.98 -19.87
C LYS A 24 8.54 -10.16 -19.56
N ARG A 25 9.19 -10.15 -18.38
CA ARG A 25 10.10 -11.21 -17.92
C ARG A 25 9.42 -12.31 -17.10
N GLY A 26 8.10 -12.21 -16.86
CA GLY A 26 7.37 -13.16 -16.04
C GLY A 26 7.69 -13.08 -14.54
N GLN A 27 8.32 -12.00 -14.06
CA GLN A 27 8.71 -11.80 -12.66
C GLN A 27 7.53 -11.28 -11.84
N GLN A 28 6.50 -12.11 -11.70
CA GLN A 28 5.22 -11.73 -11.09
C GLN A 28 5.35 -11.21 -9.64
N ALA A 29 6.34 -11.69 -8.88
CA ALA A 29 6.61 -11.18 -7.53
C ALA A 29 7.07 -9.71 -7.53
N GLU A 30 7.95 -9.34 -8.47
CA GLU A 30 8.41 -7.95 -8.62
C GLU A 30 7.28 -7.05 -9.11
N VAL A 31 6.41 -7.56 -9.99
CA VAL A 31 5.20 -6.85 -10.44
C VAL A 31 4.30 -6.51 -9.25
N ALA A 32 4.07 -7.46 -8.35
CA ALA A 32 3.24 -7.23 -7.16
C ALA A 32 3.85 -6.16 -6.22
N VAL A 33 5.17 -6.20 -6.03
CA VAL A 33 5.89 -5.19 -5.24
C VAL A 33 5.81 -3.81 -5.89
N ALA A 34 5.98 -3.73 -7.21
CA ALA A 34 5.90 -2.49 -7.97
C ALA A 34 4.51 -1.85 -7.87
N TYR A 35 3.43 -2.64 -7.94
CA TYR A 35 2.08 -2.13 -7.70
C TYR A 35 1.93 -1.50 -6.31
N ARG A 36 2.40 -2.15 -5.24
CA ARG A 36 2.37 -1.56 -3.89
C ARG A 36 3.14 -0.24 -3.83
N LEU A 37 4.29 -0.14 -4.49
CA LEU A 37 5.08 1.09 -4.52
C LEU A 37 4.38 2.22 -5.29
N LEU A 38 3.76 1.92 -6.42
CA LEU A 38 2.95 2.91 -7.15
C LEU A 38 1.77 3.40 -6.31
N ALA A 39 1.16 2.49 -5.53
CA ALA A 39 0.09 2.84 -4.61
C ALA A 39 0.56 3.80 -3.50
N ASP A 40 1.70 3.50 -2.85
CA ASP A 40 2.31 4.39 -1.86
C ASP A 40 2.60 5.78 -2.47
N ILE A 41 3.18 5.83 -3.66
CA ILE A 41 3.51 7.08 -4.36
C ILE A 41 2.24 7.89 -4.65
N ALA A 42 1.20 7.26 -5.18
CA ALA A 42 -0.08 7.91 -5.48
C ALA A 42 -0.78 8.42 -4.22
N LEU A 43 -0.63 7.72 -3.08
CA LEU A 43 -1.21 8.11 -1.80
C LEU A 43 -0.48 9.30 -1.16
N TYR A 44 0.85 9.38 -1.26
CA TYR A 44 1.67 10.34 -0.51
C TYR A 44 2.21 11.53 -1.33
N ARG A 45 1.97 11.58 -2.64
CA ARG A 45 2.29 12.77 -3.45
C ARG A 45 1.46 13.99 -3.00
N ASP A 46 1.96 15.19 -3.31
CA ASP A 46 1.34 16.47 -2.89
C ASP A 46 -0.14 16.59 -3.30
N ARG A 47 -0.47 16.10 -4.50
CA ARG A 47 -1.85 15.88 -4.94
C ARG A 47 -2.17 14.39 -4.98
N ALA A 48 -2.56 13.85 -3.83
CA ALA A 48 -2.87 12.43 -3.70
C ALA A 48 -3.92 11.99 -4.74
N ASP A 49 -3.58 10.96 -5.51
CA ASP A 49 -4.50 10.30 -6.43
C ASP A 49 -5.00 9.01 -5.77
N LEU A 50 -6.06 9.17 -4.98
CA LEU A 50 -6.60 8.09 -4.15
C LEU A 50 -7.21 6.97 -4.99
N GLN A 51 -7.71 7.27 -6.19
CA GLN A 51 -8.28 6.26 -7.07
C GLN A 51 -7.18 5.38 -7.68
N SER A 52 -6.09 5.99 -8.14
CA SER A 52 -4.92 5.25 -8.62
C SER A 52 -4.26 4.46 -7.49
N ALA A 53 -4.12 5.06 -6.30
CA ALA A 53 -3.57 4.38 -5.13
C ALA A 53 -4.37 3.13 -4.78
N LYS A 54 -5.71 3.23 -4.74
CA LYS A 54 -6.60 2.10 -4.47
C LYS A 54 -6.41 0.98 -5.50
N SER A 55 -6.49 1.32 -6.79
CA SER A 55 -6.35 0.36 -7.90
C SER A 55 -5.02 -0.39 -7.84
N HIS A 56 -3.93 0.33 -7.53
CA HIS A 56 -2.60 -0.27 -7.40
C HIS A 56 -2.47 -1.17 -6.16
N TYR A 57 -3.03 -0.80 -5.01
CA TYR A 57 -3.05 -1.70 -3.86
C TYR A 57 -3.86 -2.97 -4.13
N GLU A 58 -5.04 -2.86 -4.75
CA GLU A 58 -5.89 -4.00 -5.09
C GLU A 58 -5.17 -4.97 -6.03
N ALA A 59 -4.50 -4.45 -7.08
CA ALA A 59 -3.68 -5.27 -7.97
C ALA A 59 -2.52 -5.97 -7.24
N ALA A 60 -1.87 -5.28 -6.28
CA ALA A 60 -0.82 -5.88 -5.47
C ALA A 60 -1.35 -6.97 -4.52
N VAL A 61 -2.54 -6.79 -3.95
CA VAL A 61 -3.21 -7.78 -3.08
C VAL A 61 -3.58 -9.02 -3.90
N GLU A 62 -4.21 -8.85 -5.06
CA GLU A 62 -4.61 -9.96 -5.91
C GLU A 62 -3.40 -10.80 -6.35
N LEU A 63 -2.39 -10.13 -6.90
CA LEU A 63 -1.20 -10.82 -7.39
C LEU A 63 -0.37 -11.40 -6.25
N GLY A 64 -0.19 -10.66 -5.15
CA GLY A 64 0.50 -11.14 -3.95
C GLY A 64 -0.20 -12.35 -3.34
N GLY A 65 -1.54 -12.37 -3.31
CA GLY A 65 -2.34 -13.48 -2.84
C GLY A 65 -2.17 -14.73 -3.71
N ARG A 66 -2.26 -14.58 -5.04
CA ARG A 66 -2.02 -15.67 -6.00
C ARG A 66 -0.63 -16.28 -5.89
N LEU A 67 0.38 -15.45 -5.60
CA LEU A 67 1.78 -15.87 -5.44
C LEU A 67 2.14 -16.33 -4.02
N GLY A 68 1.21 -16.21 -3.06
CA GLY A 68 1.47 -16.55 -1.66
C GLY A 68 2.41 -15.57 -0.91
N ILE A 69 2.60 -14.35 -1.41
CA ILE A 69 3.50 -13.34 -0.82
C ILE A 69 2.77 -12.61 0.33
N ARG A 70 2.49 -13.33 1.41
CA ARG A 70 1.71 -12.82 2.56
C ARG A 70 2.23 -11.50 3.16
N PRO A 71 3.55 -11.26 3.32
CA PRO A 71 4.05 -9.98 3.84
C PRO A 71 3.71 -8.78 2.95
N LEU A 72 3.65 -8.99 1.63
CA LEU A 72 3.25 -7.94 0.70
C LEU A 72 1.77 -7.59 0.87
N VAL A 73 0.91 -8.62 0.91
CA VAL A 73 -0.54 -8.47 1.07
C VAL A 73 -0.87 -7.73 2.37
N ALA A 74 -0.23 -8.08 3.48
CA ALA A 74 -0.42 -7.40 4.77
C ALA A 74 -0.09 -5.90 4.70
N ARG A 75 1.03 -5.55 4.05
CA ARG A 75 1.44 -4.15 3.85
C ARG A 75 0.49 -3.39 2.92
N CYS A 76 -0.09 -4.05 1.92
CA CYS A 76 -1.12 -3.45 1.08
C CYS A 76 -2.40 -3.16 1.86
N HIS A 77 -2.83 -4.05 2.77
CA HIS A 77 -3.96 -3.79 3.66
C HIS A 77 -3.72 -2.59 4.58
N LEU A 78 -2.50 -2.45 5.14
CA LEU A 78 -2.13 -1.24 5.88
C LEU A 78 -2.27 0.03 5.02
N GLY A 79 -1.77 -0.02 3.78
CA GLY A 79 -1.88 1.09 2.82
C GLY A 79 -3.32 1.45 2.45
N LEU A 80 -4.17 0.44 2.19
CA LEU A 80 -5.61 0.62 1.95
C LEU A 80 -6.32 1.20 3.17
N GLY A 81 -5.99 0.74 4.37
CA GLY A 81 -6.52 1.29 5.61
C GLY A 81 -6.24 2.79 5.76
N ARG A 82 -5.00 3.22 5.47
CA ARG A 82 -4.62 4.64 5.44
C ARG A 82 -5.35 5.44 4.37
N LEU A 83 -5.53 4.85 3.19
CA LEU A 83 -6.28 5.45 2.08
C LEU A 83 -7.73 5.71 2.49
N TYR A 84 -8.40 4.71 3.10
CA TYR A 84 -9.75 4.87 3.60
C TYR A 84 -9.83 5.84 4.78
N GLY A 85 -8.81 5.91 5.64
CA GLY A 85 -8.76 6.91 6.71
C GLY A 85 -8.71 8.36 6.19
N ARG A 86 -8.15 8.57 4.99
CA ARG A 86 -8.06 9.90 4.35
C ARG A 86 -9.31 10.33 3.59
N ALA A 87 -10.01 9.40 2.96
CA ALA A 87 -11.09 9.74 2.02
C ALA A 87 -12.23 8.73 1.93
N GLY A 88 -12.31 7.78 2.86
CA GLY A 88 -13.36 6.78 2.94
C GLY A 88 -14.02 6.75 4.33
N PRO A 89 -14.95 5.81 4.54
CA PRO A 89 -15.56 5.61 5.84
C PRO A 89 -14.53 5.16 6.88
N ALA A 90 -14.49 5.80 8.04
CA ALA A 90 -13.58 5.43 9.14
C ALA A 90 -13.75 3.97 9.58
N THR A 91 -14.98 3.45 9.54
CA THR A 91 -15.27 2.03 9.83
C THR A 91 -14.53 1.09 8.87
N LEU A 92 -14.59 1.36 7.57
CA LEU A 92 -13.91 0.57 6.54
C LEU A 92 -12.38 0.65 6.71
N ALA A 93 -11.86 1.82 7.06
CA ALA A 93 -10.45 2.01 7.34
C ALA A 93 -9.99 1.15 8.53
N ILE A 94 -10.72 1.20 9.65
CA ILE A 94 -10.42 0.42 10.87
C ILE A 94 -10.50 -1.08 10.60
N GLU A 95 -11.52 -1.56 9.87
CA GLU A 95 -11.64 -2.97 9.50
C GLU A 95 -10.44 -3.43 8.66
N THR A 96 -10.06 -2.63 7.67
CA THR A 96 -8.91 -2.94 6.80
C THR A 96 -7.59 -2.94 7.59
N LEU A 97 -7.41 -2.00 8.53
CA LEU A 97 -6.24 -1.95 9.40
C LEU A 97 -6.18 -3.15 10.36
N ARG A 98 -7.32 -3.59 10.91
CA ARG A 98 -7.39 -4.81 11.73
C ARG A 98 -6.98 -6.05 10.96
N MET A 99 -7.34 -6.16 9.68
CA MET A 99 -6.83 -7.25 8.83
C MET A 99 -5.31 -7.20 8.70
N ALA A 100 -4.73 -6.01 8.50
CA ALA A 100 -3.27 -5.84 8.45
C ALA A 100 -2.60 -6.23 9.78
N VAL A 101 -3.18 -5.84 10.93
CA VAL A 101 -2.71 -6.23 12.27
C VAL A 101 -2.74 -7.74 12.45
N ALA A 102 -3.83 -8.41 12.08
CA ALA A 102 -3.94 -9.87 12.18
C ALA A 102 -2.87 -10.57 11.33
N MET A 103 -2.74 -10.17 10.06
CA MET A 103 -1.74 -10.77 9.16
C MET A 103 -0.30 -10.54 9.64
N THR A 104 0.03 -9.34 10.08
CA THR A 104 1.38 -9.00 10.57
C THR A 104 1.69 -9.70 11.89
N SER A 105 0.70 -9.87 12.76
CA SER A 105 0.82 -10.64 14.01
C SER A 105 1.11 -12.12 13.73
N ASP A 106 0.36 -12.74 12.82
CA ASP A 106 0.55 -14.13 12.41
C ASP A 106 1.95 -14.41 11.86
N MET A 107 2.60 -13.38 11.28
CA MET A 107 3.93 -13.47 10.70
C MET A 107 5.05 -12.91 11.60
N GLY A 108 4.74 -12.49 12.84
CA GLY A 108 5.72 -11.91 13.76
C GLY A 108 6.34 -10.59 13.30
N MET A 109 5.63 -9.82 12.48
CA MET A 109 6.10 -8.57 11.88
C MET A 109 5.82 -7.36 12.79
N SER A 110 6.46 -7.31 13.96
CA SER A 110 6.14 -6.35 15.04
C SER A 110 6.05 -4.90 14.58
N TYR A 111 7.03 -4.40 13.82
CA TYR A 111 7.01 -3.01 13.32
C TYR A 111 5.74 -2.68 12.52
N TRP A 112 5.33 -3.58 11.61
CA TRP A 112 4.17 -3.35 10.76
C TRP A 112 2.86 -3.53 11.50
N LYS A 113 2.84 -4.43 12.48
CA LYS A 113 1.73 -4.62 13.40
C LYS A 113 1.49 -3.34 14.21
N ASP A 114 2.50 -2.86 14.91
CA ASP A 114 2.41 -1.68 15.77
C ASP A 114 2.00 -0.45 14.95
N LEU A 115 2.54 -0.32 13.73
CA LEU A 115 2.17 0.75 12.81
C LEU A 115 0.70 0.68 12.39
N ALA A 116 0.17 -0.52 12.12
CA ALA A 116 -1.24 -0.69 11.77
C ALA A 116 -2.18 -0.44 12.96
N GLU A 117 -1.78 -0.82 14.17
CA GLU A 117 -2.51 -0.53 15.41
C GLU A 117 -2.56 0.97 15.69
N ASP A 118 -1.44 1.68 15.53
CA ASP A 118 -1.36 3.13 15.70
C ASP A 118 -2.29 3.88 14.74
N GLU A 119 -2.30 3.51 13.45
CA GLU A 119 -3.22 4.09 12.47
C GLU A 119 -4.68 3.82 12.81
N ALA A 120 -5.00 2.62 13.31
CA ALA A 120 -6.37 2.28 13.70
C ALA A 120 -6.81 3.07 14.94
N ASN A 121 -5.90 3.23 15.90
CA ASN A 121 -6.16 3.98 17.13
C ASN A 121 -6.43 5.46 16.84
N LYS A 122 -5.67 6.11 15.95
CA LYS A 122 -5.92 7.51 15.54
C LYS A 122 -7.34 7.72 15.01
N LEU A 123 -7.84 6.77 14.21
CA LEU A 123 -9.19 6.84 13.66
C LEU A 123 -10.29 6.61 14.72
N ILE A 124 -9.97 5.90 15.81
CA ILE A 124 -10.89 5.67 16.93
C ILE A 124 -10.88 6.86 17.88
N THR A 125 -9.72 7.45 18.15
CA THR A 125 -9.56 8.53 19.13
C THR A 125 -9.80 9.92 18.54
N GLY A 126 -9.84 10.07 17.21
CA GLY A 126 -10.16 11.33 16.53
C GLY A 126 -9.11 12.44 16.69
N THR A 127 -7.92 12.08 17.18
CA THR A 127 -6.73 12.94 17.32
C THR A 127 -5.82 12.82 16.12
#